data_AF-A0A4Q5XLB3-F1
#
_entry.id   AF-A0A4Q5XLB3-F1
#
_cell.length_a   1.000
_cell.length_b   1.000
_cell.length_c   1.000
_cell.angle_alpha   90.00
_cell.angle_beta   90.00
_cell.angle_gamma   90.00
#
_symmetry.space_group_name_H-M   'P 1'
#
loop_
_entity.id
_entity.type
_entity.pdbx_description
1 polymer ?
#
loop_
_entity_poly.entity_id
_entity_poly.type
_entity_poly.pdbx_seq_one_letter_code
_entity_poly.pdbx_strand_id
1 'polypeptide(L)'
;MDYELLARQLLRELRGARSQTAFSRRLGYSSNVAYAWESGRRFPTAAELFGAAQRLGIDVRGAVQPFLQRHLSEALRTLEPGSTEFCAELLRELRGSASIQSLAERAGLSRSALSRILAGLAEPRVPLFLRLVDAASRRVLDLLSGLVDVNRLPAAGTEWRRVQALQRLAHENPLSEAVPRFLELEQYAALPEHVPGWIAARLGVSLEEEERTLADLAAVGVVLWDGARYQLDRARSVDTSRSQPLAQRSLRAHWTDQARKRIAESGPGGFAYLVFSTDEQTLTAIEELRLRFFRELRALVAASPRLERVAVANVQLFAIDVGAAESD
;
A
#
# COMPACT_ATOMS: atom_id res chain seq x y z
N MET A 1 -16.60 0.24 0.76
CA MET A 1 -16.64 0.98 2.03
C MET A 1 -17.51 2.21 1.85
N ASP A 2 -18.25 2.65 2.88
CA ASP A 2 -18.97 3.92 2.85
C ASP A 2 -18.00 5.07 3.17
N TYR A 3 -17.53 5.76 2.13
CA TYR A 3 -16.54 6.83 2.27
C TYR A 3 -17.12 8.13 2.84
N GLU A 4 -18.44 8.36 2.74
CA GLU A 4 -19.07 9.54 3.36
C GLU A 4 -19.16 9.35 4.87
N LEU A 5 -19.60 8.18 5.32
CA LEU A 5 -19.62 7.84 6.73
C LEU A 5 -18.19 7.85 7.31
N LEU A 6 -17.22 7.28 6.61
CA LEU A 6 -15.82 7.29 7.02
C LEU A 6 -15.27 8.72 7.14
N ALA A 7 -15.55 9.59 6.17
CA ALA A 7 -15.12 10.98 6.20
C ALA A 7 -15.72 11.74 7.40
N ARG A 8 -17.00 11.53 7.71
CA ARG A 8 -17.65 12.15 8.88
C ARG A 8 -17.00 11.71 10.19
N GLN A 9 -16.70 10.42 10.32
CA GLN A 9 -16.03 9.87 11.51
C GLN A 9 -14.59 10.37 11.64
N LEU A 10 -13.85 10.41 10.52
CA LEU A 10 -12.49 10.98 10.48
C LEU A 10 -12.47 12.43 10.97
N LEU A 11 -13.38 13.27 10.48
CA LEU A 11 -13.46 14.68 10.86
C LEU A 11 -13.85 14.86 12.34
N ARG A 12 -14.71 13.97 12.86
CA ARG A 12 -15.04 13.92 14.29
C ARG A 12 -13.85 13.49 15.15
N GLU A 13 -13.08 12.50 14.71
CA GLU A 13 -11.89 12.05 15.45
C GLU A 13 -10.79 13.12 15.44
N LEU A 14 -10.56 13.81 14.32
CA LEU A 14 -9.65 14.95 14.24
C LEU A 14 -10.05 16.09 15.20
N ARG A 15 -11.36 16.34 15.36
CA ARG A 15 -11.86 17.30 16.36
C ARG A 15 -11.48 16.87 17.78
N GLY A 16 -11.59 15.59 18.08
CA GLY A 16 -11.43 15.02 19.41
C GLY A 16 -12.49 15.55 20.39
N ALA A 17 -12.08 15.85 21.62
CA ALA A 17 -12.98 16.31 22.68
C ALA A 17 -13.49 17.76 22.51
N ARG A 18 -12.96 18.54 21.57
CA ARG A 18 -13.32 19.96 21.38
C ARG A 18 -14.76 20.09 20.92
N SER A 19 -15.48 21.14 21.31
CA SER A 19 -16.80 21.42 20.70
C SER A 19 -16.65 21.78 19.22
N GLN A 20 -17.71 21.60 18.42
CA GLN A 20 -17.72 21.93 16.98
C GLN A 20 -17.35 23.39 16.71
N THR A 21 -17.83 24.32 17.54
CA THR A 21 -17.50 25.75 17.44
C THR A 21 -16.05 26.05 17.84
N ALA A 22 -15.53 25.37 18.87
CA ALA A 22 -14.13 25.53 19.27
C ALA A 22 -13.18 24.97 18.20
N PHE A 23 -13.54 23.84 17.59
CA PHE A 23 -12.80 23.26 16.46
C PHE A 23 -12.80 24.20 15.25
N SER A 24 -13.98 24.69 14.84
CA SER A 24 -14.09 25.62 13.70
C SER A 24 -13.26 26.89 13.90
N ARG A 25 -13.28 27.49 15.11
CA ARG A 25 -12.46 28.64 15.46
C ARG A 25 -10.96 28.32 15.43
N ARG A 26 -10.55 27.16 15.95
CA ARG A 26 -9.15 26.72 15.89
C ARG A 26 -8.67 26.55 14.45
N LEU A 27 -9.55 26.12 13.55
CA LEU A 27 -9.28 26.06 12.12
C LEU A 27 -9.36 27.42 11.42
N GLY A 28 -9.61 28.53 12.13
CA GLY A 28 -9.65 29.88 11.56
C GLY A 28 -10.95 30.24 10.84
N TYR A 29 -12.01 29.43 10.98
CA TYR A 29 -13.32 29.75 10.41
C TYR A 29 -14.16 30.59 11.38
N SER A 30 -14.86 31.59 10.83
CA SER A 30 -15.84 32.41 11.55
C SER A 30 -17.18 31.70 11.76
N SER A 31 -17.45 30.63 10.99
CA SER A 31 -18.69 29.86 11.03
C SER A 31 -18.46 28.43 11.55
N ASN A 32 -19.52 27.75 12.00
CA ASN A 32 -19.46 26.38 12.50
C ASN A 32 -19.37 25.36 11.35
N VAL A 33 -18.23 25.34 10.65
CA VAL A 33 -17.97 24.40 9.55
C VAL A 33 -17.93 22.95 10.03
N ALA A 34 -17.49 22.71 11.27
CA ALA A 34 -17.42 21.37 11.88
C ALA A 34 -18.78 20.66 11.90
N TYR A 35 -19.87 21.39 12.19
CA TYR A 35 -21.21 20.85 12.13
C TYR A 35 -21.58 20.37 10.72
N ALA A 36 -21.32 21.19 9.69
CA ALA A 36 -21.61 20.84 8.31
C ALA A 36 -20.82 19.62 7.83
N TRP A 37 -19.56 19.54 8.26
CA TRP A 37 -18.61 18.45 8.00
C TRP A 37 -19.04 17.13 8.65
N GLU A 38 -19.31 17.13 9.96
CA GLU A 38 -19.67 15.91 10.70
C GLU A 38 -21.08 15.41 10.39
N SER A 39 -21.98 16.30 9.97
CA SER A 39 -23.34 15.92 9.55
C SER A 39 -23.41 15.40 8.11
N GLY A 40 -22.37 15.63 7.30
CA GLY A 40 -22.34 15.28 5.88
C GLY A 40 -23.08 16.28 4.97
N ARG A 41 -23.55 17.42 5.50
CA ARG A 41 -24.17 18.48 4.68
C ARG A 41 -23.19 19.11 3.69
N ARG A 42 -21.91 19.17 4.06
CA ARG A 42 -20.81 19.62 3.22
C ARG A 42 -19.54 18.94 3.71
N PHE A 43 -18.66 18.55 2.80
CA PHE A 43 -17.33 18.03 3.16
C PHE A 43 -16.24 19.07 2.87
N PRO A 44 -15.11 19.05 3.61
CA PRO A 44 -13.92 19.78 3.20
C PRO A 44 -13.31 19.18 1.92
N THR A 45 -12.43 19.92 1.26
CA THR A 45 -11.51 19.34 0.26
C THR A 45 -10.41 18.52 0.95
N ALA A 46 -9.66 17.73 0.18
CA ALA A 46 -8.49 17.02 0.69
C ALA A 46 -7.42 17.99 1.24
N ALA A 47 -7.22 19.13 0.57
CA ALA A 47 -6.31 20.18 1.01
C ALA A 47 -6.77 20.78 2.36
N GLU A 48 -8.07 21.09 2.49
CA GLU A 48 -8.67 21.56 3.75
C GLU A 48 -8.50 20.52 4.89
N LEU A 49 -8.62 19.23 4.60
CA LEU A 49 -8.39 18.16 5.57
C LEU A 49 -6.94 18.13 6.08
N PHE A 50 -5.96 18.14 5.17
CA PHE A 50 -4.55 18.13 5.56
C PHE A 50 -4.14 19.42 6.25
N GLY A 51 -4.61 20.58 5.77
CA GLY A 51 -4.40 21.87 6.45
C GLY A 51 -5.01 21.89 7.85
N ALA A 52 -6.18 21.27 8.04
CA ALA A 52 -6.77 21.09 9.37
C ALA A 52 -5.91 20.19 10.27
N ALA A 53 -5.42 19.07 9.75
CA ALA A 53 -4.52 18.17 10.49
C ALA A 53 -3.23 18.89 10.92
N GLN A 54 -2.60 19.67 10.03
CA GLN A 54 -1.42 20.48 10.35
C GLN A 54 -1.69 21.49 11.47
N ARG A 55 -2.82 22.22 11.42
CA ARG A 55 -3.22 23.17 12.49
C ARG A 55 -3.48 22.50 13.85
N LEU A 56 -3.71 21.20 13.85
CA LEU A 56 -3.87 20.38 15.05
C LEU A 56 -2.54 19.81 15.56
N GLY A 57 -1.43 20.07 14.86
CA GLY A 57 -0.10 19.57 15.22
C GLY A 57 0.19 18.17 14.70
N ILE A 58 -0.61 17.65 13.76
CA ILE A 58 -0.34 16.36 13.12
C ILE A 58 0.70 16.58 12.02
N ASP A 59 1.79 15.82 12.09
CA ASP A 59 2.77 15.75 11.00
C ASP A 59 2.19 14.97 9.81
N VAL A 60 1.49 15.68 8.92
CA VAL A 60 0.90 15.10 7.71
C VAL A 60 1.96 14.46 6.82
N ARG A 61 3.16 15.05 6.75
CA ARG A 61 4.24 14.53 5.92
C ARG A 61 4.74 13.20 6.48
N GLY A 62 5.02 13.15 7.78
CA GLY A 62 5.38 11.93 8.50
C GLY A 62 4.27 10.88 8.47
N ALA A 63 2.99 11.28 8.44
CA ALA A 63 1.86 10.36 8.29
C ALA A 63 1.80 9.69 6.90
N VAL A 64 2.11 10.45 5.84
CA VAL A 64 2.06 9.97 4.44
C VAL A 64 3.34 9.21 4.04
N GLN A 65 4.48 9.50 4.65
CA GLN A 65 5.76 8.90 4.25
C GLN A 65 5.81 7.35 4.39
N PRO A 66 5.36 6.72 5.50
CA PRO A 66 5.30 5.26 5.60
C PRO A 66 4.38 4.65 4.55
N PHE A 67 3.33 5.36 4.18
CA PHE A 67 2.36 4.95 3.18
C PHE A 67 2.97 4.85 1.77
N LEU A 68 3.94 5.73 1.45
CA LEU A 68 4.64 5.79 0.16
C LEU A 68 5.98 5.01 0.11
N GLN A 69 6.26 4.14 1.08
CA GLN A 69 7.49 3.30 1.13
C GLN A 69 8.81 4.10 1.23
N ARG A 70 8.92 4.89 2.31
CA ARG A 70 10.15 5.50 2.87
C ARG A 70 10.69 6.77 2.19
N HIS A 71 10.54 6.94 0.88
CA HIS A 71 10.98 8.18 0.23
C HIS A 71 9.82 8.92 -0.42
N LEU A 72 9.47 10.06 0.18
CA LEU A 72 8.68 11.07 -0.52
C LEU A 72 9.47 11.52 -1.74
N SER A 73 8.79 11.69 -2.88
CA SER A 73 9.38 12.38 -4.02
C SER A 73 9.74 13.81 -3.66
N GLU A 74 10.68 14.38 -4.41
CA GLU A 74 11.13 15.76 -4.17
C GLU A 74 9.99 16.76 -4.25
N ALA A 75 9.07 16.56 -5.20
CA ALA A 75 7.84 17.34 -5.29
C ALA A 75 7.02 17.26 -3.99
N LEU A 76 6.77 16.06 -3.46
CA LEU A 76 6.03 15.95 -2.22
C LEU A 76 6.76 16.61 -1.06
N ARG A 77 8.09 16.47 -0.93
CA ARG A 77 8.90 17.06 0.16
C ARG A 77 8.79 18.57 0.22
N THR A 78 8.71 19.22 -0.93
CA THR A 78 8.73 20.69 -1.07
C THR A 78 7.33 21.31 -1.04
N LEU A 79 6.31 20.60 -1.53
CA LEU A 79 4.93 21.09 -1.53
C LEU A 79 4.33 21.13 -0.12
N GLU A 80 3.58 22.20 0.17
CA GLU A 80 2.84 22.35 1.43
C GLU A 80 1.74 21.28 1.56
N PRO A 81 1.70 20.46 2.63
CA PRO A 81 0.73 19.37 2.76
C PRO A 81 -0.74 19.76 2.65
N GLY A 82 -1.11 20.97 3.09
CA GLY A 82 -2.45 21.53 2.97
C GLY A 82 -2.77 22.18 1.63
N SER A 83 -1.96 21.97 0.59
CA SER A 83 -2.16 22.54 -0.75
C SER A 83 -2.84 21.57 -1.73
N THR A 84 -3.43 22.14 -2.78
CA THR A 84 -4.05 21.40 -3.88
C THR A 84 -3.01 20.61 -4.67
N GLU A 85 -1.84 21.22 -4.88
CA GLU A 85 -0.70 20.65 -5.58
C GLU A 85 -0.18 19.41 -4.84
N PHE A 86 -0.07 19.47 -3.51
CA PHE A 86 0.32 18.32 -2.70
C PHE A 86 -0.67 17.16 -2.83
N CYS A 87 -1.97 17.44 -2.79
CA CYS A 87 -3.00 16.41 -2.96
C CYS A 87 -2.96 15.77 -4.35
N ALA A 88 -2.76 16.58 -5.40
CA ALA A 88 -2.65 16.09 -6.77
C ALA A 88 -1.39 15.24 -6.98
N GLU A 89 -0.24 15.68 -6.47
CA GLU A 89 1.01 14.91 -6.49
C GLU A 89 0.86 13.59 -5.73
N LEU A 90 0.28 13.61 -4.54
CA LEU A 90 0.03 12.40 -3.75
C LEU A 90 -0.81 11.38 -4.54
N LEU A 91 -1.89 11.83 -5.19
CA LEU A 91 -2.72 10.94 -6.02
C LEU A 91 -1.97 10.43 -7.27
N ARG A 92 -1.07 11.22 -7.86
CA ARG A 92 -0.22 10.78 -8.98
C ARG A 92 0.78 9.72 -8.54
N GLU A 93 1.44 9.91 -7.40
CA GLU A 93 2.35 8.93 -6.80
C GLU A 93 1.61 7.61 -6.50
N LEU A 94 0.41 7.69 -5.90
CA LEU A 94 -0.40 6.51 -5.59
C LEU A 94 -0.92 5.79 -6.83
N ARG A 95 -1.23 6.51 -7.90
CA ARG A 95 -1.61 5.91 -9.18
C ARG A 95 -0.49 5.05 -9.73
N GLY A 96 0.76 5.48 -9.59
CA GLY A 96 1.91 4.84 -10.23
C GLY A 96 1.69 4.66 -11.74
N SER A 97 1.84 3.42 -12.21
CA SER A 97 1.66 3.03 -13.62
C SER A 97 0.21 2.74 -14.03
N ALA A 98 -0.76 2.80 -13.10
CA ALA A 98 -2.16 2.53 -13.45
C ALA A 98 -2.68 3.57 -14.47
N SER A 99 -3.42 3.09 -15.48
CA SER A 99 -4.01 3.99 -16.46
C SER A 99 -5.09 4.88 -15.83
N ILE A 100 -5.24 6.11 -16.34
CA ILE A 100 -6.30 7.03 -15.89
C ILE A 100 -7.66 6.39 -16.09
N GLN A 101 -7.87 5.66 -17.20
CA GLN A 101 -9.13 4.98 -17.49
C GLN A 101 -9.50 3.95 -16.41
N SER A 102 -8.58 3.05 -16.09
CA SER A 102 -8.82 2.00 -15.08
C SER A 102 -9.07 2.61 -13.70
N LEU A 103 -8.31 3.64 -13.31
CA LEU A 103 -8.52 4.29 -12.02
C LEU A 103 -9.87 5.05 -11.97
N ALA A 104 -10.28 5.68 -13.07
CA ALA A 104 -11.56 6.37 -13.15
C ALA A 104 -12.73 5.39 -12.98
N GLU A 105 -12.69 4.25 -13.67
CA GLU A 105 -13.69 3.17 -13.54
C GLU A 105 -13.77 2.65 -12.10
N ARG A 106 -12.62 2.34 -11.48
CA ARG A 106 -12.58 1.87 -10.08
C ARG A 106 -13.12 2.90 -9.08
N ALA A 107 -12.94 4.19 -9.36
CA ALA A 107 -13.42 5.28 -8.51
C ALA A 107 -14.87 5.72 -8.83
N GLY A 108 -15.48 5.21 -9.91
CA GLY A 108 -16.78 5.64 -10.40
C GLY A 108 -16.78 7.09 -10.89
N LEU A 109 -15.70 7.52 -11.56
CA LEU A 109 -15.53 8.86 -12.12
C LEU A 109 -15.41 8.82 -13.65
N SER A 110 -15.68 9.96 -14.29
CA SER A 110 -15.28 10.15 -15.68
C SER A 110 -13.77 10.34 -15.80
N ARG A 111 -13.19 9.90 -16.92
CA ARG A 111 -11.76 10.12 -17.24
C ARG A 111 -11.38 11.59 -17.15
N SER A 112 -12.23 12.49 -17.65
CA SER A 112 -11.98 13.94 -17.63
C SER A 112 -11.93 14.50 -16.21
N ALA A 113 -12.85 14.09 -15.33
CA ALA A 113 -12.85 14.52 -13.94
C ALA A 113 -11.57 14.06 -13.21
N LEU A 114 -11.17 12.80 -13.39
CA LEU A 114 -9.94 12.29 -12.81
C LEU A 114 -8.69 13.00 -13.35
N SER A 115 -8.63 13.24 -14.67
CA SER A 115 -7.51 13.98 -15.28
C SER A 115 -7.36 15.38 -14.69
N ARG A 116 -8.47 16.11 -14.47
CA ARG A 116 -8.43 17.45 -13.84
C ARG A 116 -7.93 17.40 -12.40
N ILE A 117 -8.37 16.41 -11.62
CA ILE A 117 -7.90 16.21 -10.23
C ILE A 117 -6.40 15.93 -10.19
N LEU A 118 -5.92 15.01 -11.03
CA LEU A 118 -4.49 14.65 -11.07
C LEU A 118 -3.60 15.81 -11.57
N ALA A 119 -4.17 16.73 -12.35
CA ALA A 119 -3.50 17.95 -12.79
C ALA A 119 -3.57 19.09 -11.77
N GLY A 120 -4.22 18.92 -10.62
CA GLY A 120 -4.42 20.00 -9.64
C GLY A 120 -5.46 21.06 -10.05
N LEU A 121 -6.20 20.83 -11.14
CA LEU A 121 -7.21 21.76 -11.67
C LEU A 121 -8.60 21.60 -11.02
N ALA A 122 -8.74 20.62 -10.11
CA ALA A 122 -9.94 20.38 -9.34
C ALA A 122 -9.57 19.66 -8.03
N GLU A 123 -10.23 20.04 -6.94
CA GLU A 123 -10.00 19.42 -5.63
C GLU A 123 -11.10 18.42 -5.28
N PRO A 124 -10.75 17.16 -4.99
CA PRO A 124 -11.72 16.21 -4.48
C PRO A 124 -12.12 16.57 -3.05
N ARG A 125 -13.42 16.50 -2.76
CA ARG A 125 -13.92 16.48 -1.38
C ARG A 125 -13.46 15.20 -0.67
N VAL A 126 -13.35 15.25 0.65
CA VAL A 126 -12.78 14.13 1.45
C VAL A 126 -13.37 12.75 1.09
N PRO A 127 -14.69 12.53 0.95
CA PRO A 127 -15.19 11.20 0.57
C PRO A 127 -14.66 10.70 -0.77
N LEU A 128 -14.57 11.59 -1.77
CA LEU A 128 -14.03 11.25 -3.07
C LEU A 128 -12.51 11.03 -3.01
N PHE A 129 -11.81 11.85 -2.24
CA PHE A 129 -10.37 11.68 -2.02
C PHE A 129 -10.06 10.30 -1.40
N LEU A 130 -10.78 9.90 -0.35
CA LEU A 130 -10.64 8.58 0.28
C LEU A 130 -10.94 7.45 -0.72
N ARG A 131 -11.98 7.60 -1.54
CA ARG A 131 -12.29 6.66 -2.61
C ARG A 131 -11.17 6.56 -3.64
N LEU A 132 -10.57 7.68 -4.05
CA LEU A 132 -9.46 7.71 -4.99
C LEU A 132 -8.20 7.05 -4.42
N VAL A 133 -7.87 7.34 -3.16
CA VAL A 133 -6.77 6.67 -2.44
C VAL A 133 -7.01 5.16 -2.40
N ASP A 134 -8.22 4.73 -2.05
CA ASP A 134 -8.57 3.31 -1.99
C ASP A 134 -8.54 2.64 -3.38
N ALA A 135 -9.07 3.32 -4.40
CA ALA A 135 -9.05 2.83 -5.78
C ALA A 135 -7.63 2.77 -6.37
N ALA A 136 -6.71 3.63 -5.92
CA ALA A 136 -5.32 3.64 -6.38
C ALA A 136 -4.45 2.64 -5.61
N SER A 137 -4.65 2.50 -4.30
CA SER A 137 -3.70 1.81 -3.41
C SER A 137 -4.29 0.64 -2.63
N ARG A 138 -5.62 0.59 -2.45
CA ARG A 138 -6.34 -0.36 -1.57
C ARG A 138 -5.92 -0.31 -0.11
N ARG A 139 -5.33 0.82 0.30
CA ARG A 139 -4.69 1.01 1.59
C ARG A 139 -5.14 2.31 2.26
N VAL A 140 -6.37 2.76 1.98
CA VAL A 140 -6.89 4.01 2.55
C VAL A 140 -6.84 4.02 4.08
N LEU A 141 -7.07 2.89 4.74
CA LEU A 141 -6.99 2.80 6.19
C LEU A 141 -5.56 2.93 6.73
N ASP A 142 -4.54 2.48 5.99
CA ASP A 142 -3.14 2.72 6.36
C ASP A 142 -2.83 4.22 6.34
N LEU A 143 -3.29 4.95 5.31
CA LEU A 143 -3.17 6.41 5.26
C LEU A 143 -3.86 7.07 6.45
N LEU A 144 -5.08 6.63 6.79
CA LEU A 144 -5.82 7.18 7.92
C LEU A 144 -5.14 6.88 9.26
N SER A 145 -4.47 5.74 9.40
CA SER A 145 -3.74 5.38 10.63
C SER A 145 -2.58 6.31 10.96
N GLY A 146 -2.04 7.02 9.96
CA GLY A 146 -1.07 8.09 10.19
C GLY A 146 -1.69 9.40 10.68
N LEU A 147 -2.99 9.61 10.48
CA LEU A 147 -3.68 10.86 10.82
C LEU A 147 -4.48 10.76 12.12
N VAL A 148 -5.10 9.61 12.39
CA VAL A 148 -5.99 9.36 13.53
C VAL A 148 -5.91 7.91 13.99
N ASP A 149 -6.40 7.64 15.21
CA ASP A 149 -6.61 6.26 15.68
C ASP A 149 -7.82 5.63 14.95
N VAL A 150 -7.53 4.78 13.96
CA VAL A 150 -8.54 4.11 13.12
C VAL A 150 -9.46 3.20 13.93
N ASN A 151 -9.05 2.71 15.11
CA ASN A 151 -9.91 1.89 15.96
C ASN A 151 -11.12 2.66 16.50
N ARG A 152 -11.05 4.00 16.49
CA ARG A 152 -12.15 4.89 16.89
C ARG A 152 -13.10 5.24 15.75
N LEU A 153 -12.91 4.66 14.56
CA LEU A 153 -13.77 4.84 13.40
C LEU A 153 -14.64 3.59 13.21
N PRO A 154 -15.90 3.56 13.71
CA PRO A 154 -16.77 2.39 13.57
C PRO A 154 -16.94 1.90 12.13
N ALA A 155 -16.96 2.81 11.15
CA ALA A 155 -17.10 2.47 9.74
C ALA A 155 -15.86 1.74 9.18
N ALA A 156 -14.69 1.91 9.82
CA ALA A 156 -13.46 1.21 9.45
C ALA A 156 -13.29 -0.12 10.21
N GLY A 157 -13.96 -0.32 11.35
CA GLY A 157 -13.58 -1.35 12.33
C GLY A 157 -13.48 -2.79 11.80
N THR A 158 -14.37 -3.22 10.90
CA THR A 158 -14.29 -4.57 10.30
C THR A 158 -13.13 -4.68 9.31
N GLU A 159 -12.99 -3.70 8.42
CA GLU A 159 -11.93 -3.71 7.41
C GLU A 159 -10.55 -3.48 8.03
N TRP A 160 -10.46 -2.66 9.07
CA TRP A 160 -9.21 -2.40 9.78
C TRP A 160 -8.71 -3.65 10.49
N ARG A 161 -9.58 -4.39 11.19
CA ARG A 161 -9.23 -5.69 11.78
C ARG A 161 -8.73 -6.67 10.72
N ARG A 162 -9.34 -6.66 9.54
CA ARG A 162 -8.89 -7.47 8.40
C ARG A 162 -7.49 -7.07 7.94
N VAL A 163 -7.24 -5.78 7.73
CA VAL A 163 -5.90 -5.26 7.37
C VAL A 163 -4.85 -5.64 8.43
N GLN A 164 -5.17 -5.49 9.71
CA GLN A 164 -4.27 -5.91 10.80
C GLN A 164 -4.01 -7.42 10.82
N ALA A 165 -5.03 -8.24 10.55
CA ALA A 165 -4.87 -9.70 10.44
C ALA A 165 -3.95 -10.07 9.27
N LEU A 166 -4.12 -9.42 8.11
CA LEU A 166 -3.25 -9.60 6.95
C LEU A 166 -1.79 -9.20 7.23
N GLN A 167 -1.61 -8.09 7.95
CA GLN A 167 -0.27 -7.63 8.34
C GLN A 167 0.42 -8.62 9.27
N ARG A 168 -0.30 -9.19 10.25
CA ARG A 168 0.21 -10.24 11.13
C ARG A 168 0.56 -11.51 10.34
N LEU A 169 -0.34 -11.95 9.46
CA LEU A 169 -0.12 -13.12 8.63
C LEU A 169 1.14 -12.99 7.76
N ALA A 170 1.35 -11.83 7.13
CA ALA A 170 2.55 -11.56 6.34
C ALA A 170 3.85 -11.58 7.17
N HIS A 171 3.77 -11.25 8.47
CA HIS A 171 4.91 -11.31 9.37
C HIS A 171 5.20 -12.74 9.86
N GLU A 172 4.17 -13.47 10.25
CA GLU A 172 4.24 -14.81 10.85
C GLU A 172 4.47 -15.90 9.81
N ASN A 173 3.93 -15.74 8.60
CA ASN A 173 4.00 -16.72 7.53
C ASN A 173 4.37 -16.05 6.18
N PRO A 174 5.67 -16.04 5.82
CA PRO A 174 6.14 -15.48 4.55
C PRO A 174 5.51 -16.11 3.30
N LEU A 175 5.05 -17.37 3.39
CA LEU A 175 4.40 -18.06 2.27
C LEU A 175 3.06 -17.40 1.88
N SER A 176 2.46 -16.62 2.78
CA SER A 176 1.24 -15.85 2.51
C SER A 176 1.40 -14.83 1.36
N GLU A 177 2.62 -14.45 0.97
CA GLU A 177 2.86 -13.64 -0.24
C GLU A 177 2.94 -14.48 -1.52
N ALA A 178 3.47 -15.70 -1.43
CA ALA A 178 3.73 -16.54 -2.60
C ALA A 178 2.56 -17.45 -2.96
N VAL A 179 1.94 -18.10 -1.98
CA VAL A 179 0.81 -19.02 -2.19
C VAL A 179 -0.31 -18.38 -3.03
N PRO A 180 -0.74 -17.14 -2.78
CA PRO A 180 -1.71 -16.45 -3.65
C PRO A 180 -1.30 -16.41 -5.13
N ARG A 181 -0.01 -16.26 -5.44
CA ARG A 181 0.50 -16.21 -6.82
C ARG A 181 0.42 -17.54 -7.53
N PHE A 182 0.51 -18.64 -6.78
CA PHE A 182 0.32 -19.98 -7.35
C PHE A 182 -1.15 -20.25 -7.70
N LEU A 183 -2.09 -19.69 -6.95
CA LEU A 183 -3.52 -19.77 -7.26
C LEU A 183 -3.90 -18.95 -8.50
N GLU A 184 -3.12 -17.94 -8.85
CA GLU A 184 -3.30 -17.14 -10.07
C GLU A 184 -2.83 -17.85 -11.34
N LEU A 185 -2.10 -18.96 -11.20
CA LEU A 185 -1.51 -19.65 -12.34
C LEU A 185 -2.58 -20.31 -13.21
N GLU A 186 -2.38 -20.23 -14.53
CA GLU A 186 -3.26 -20.91 -15.49
C GLU A 186 -3.29 -22.43 -15.26
N GLN A 187 -2.16 -23.01 -14.84
CA GLN A 187 -2.10 -24.45 -14.57
C GLN A 187 -2.90 -24.84 -13.31
N TYR A 188 -3.03 -23.94 -12.33
CA TYR A 188 -3.89 -24.16 -11.17
C TYR A 188 -5.36 -23.98 -11.56
N ALA A 189 -5.67 -22.94 -12.33
CA ALA A 189 -7.03 -22.68 -12.82
C ALA A 189 -7.57 -23.80 -13.74
N ALA A 190 -6.69 -24.54 -14.42
CA ALA A 190 -7.04 -25.70 -15.24
C ALA A 190 -7.33 -26.98 -14.43
N LEU A 191 -7.02 -27.02 -13.12
CA LEU A 191 -7.33 -28.18 -12.30
C LEU A 191 -8.84 -28.32 -12.08
N PRO A 192 -9.41 -29.53 -12.18
CA PRO A 192 -10.82 -29.75 -11.88
C PRO A 192 -11.14 -29.46 -10.40
N GLU A 193 -10.21 -29.76 -9.50
CA GLU A 193 -10.28 -29.52 -8.06
C GLU A 193 -8.89 -29.25 -7.48
N HIS A 194 -8.82 -28.68 -6.29
CA HIS A 194 -7.55 -28.45 -5.61
C HIS A 194 -6.91 -29.79 -5.23
N VAL A 195 -5.68 -30.01 -5.70
CA VAL A 195 -4.87 -31.17 -5.32
C VAL A 195 -3.95 -30.75 -4.17
N PRO A 196 -4.09 -31.34 -2.96
CA PRO A 196 -3.18 -31.07 -1.85
C PRO A 196 -1.73 -31.39 -2.24
N GLY A 197 -0.80 -30.51 -1.89
CA GLY A 197 0.62 -30.66 -2.21
C GLY A 197 1.02 -30.08 -3.57
N TRP A 198 0.05 -29.61 -4.38
CA TRP A 198 0.34 -29.04 -5.69
C TRP A 198 1.19 -27.78 -5.60
N ILE A 199 0.92 -26.92 -4.61
CA ILE A 199 1.70 -25.70 -4.37
C ILE A 199 3.00 -26.06 -3.65
N ALA A 200 2.93 -26.93 -2.64
CA ALA A 200 4.08 -27.39 -1.85
C ALA A 200 5.21 -27.93 -2.74
N ALA A 201 4.89 -28.83 -3.67
CA ALA A 201 5.85 -29.43 -4.58
C ALA A 201 6.54 -28.41 -5.49
N ARG A 202 5.85 -27.32 -5.87
CA ARG A 202 6.40 -26.28 -6.75
C ARG A 202 7.19 -25.22 -6.00
N LEU A 203 6.79 -24.93 -4.77
CA LEU A 203 7.43 -23.94 -3.92
C LEU A 203 8.63 -24.53 -3.15
N GLY A 204 8.68 -25.87 -3.01
CA GLY A 204 9.70 -26.57 -2.24
C GLY A 204 9.44 -26.51 -0.73
N VAL A 205 8.17 -26.57 -0.33
CA VAL A 205 7.73 -26.56 1.08
C VAL A 205 6.96 -27.85 1.39
N SER A 206 6.62 -28.07 2.66
CA SER A 206 5.83 -29.22 3.08
C SER A 206 4.33 -29.06 2.75
N LEU A 207 3.61 -30.19 2.68
CA LEU A 207 2.15 -30.19 2.56
C LEU A 207 1.48 -29.45 3.74
N GLU A 208 1.98 -29.67 4.96
CA GLU A 208 1.46 -29.01 6.16
C GLU A 208 1.59 -27.49 6.08
N GLU A 209 2.70 -26.98 5.55
CA GLU A 209 2.89 -25.55 5.34
C GLU A 209 1.92 -24.98 4.28
N GLU A 210 1.66 -25.72 3.21
CA GLU A 210 0.65 -25.34 2.20
C GLU A 210 -0.74 -25.26 2.83
N GLU A 211 -1.18 -26.31 3.52
CA GLU A 211 -2.51 -26.39 4.14
C GLU A 211 -2.72 -25.31 5.18
N ARG A 212 -1.74 -25.12 6.08
CA ARG A 212 -1.77 -24.04 7.08
C ARG A 212 -1.87 -22.68 6.41
N THR A 213 -1.07 -22.42 5.38
CA THR A 213 -1.07 -21.13 4.68
C THR A 213 -2.41 -20.88 3.98
N LEU A 214 -2.99 -21.88 3.30
CA LEU A 214 -4.30 -21.75 2.65
C LEU A 214 -5.41 -21.50 3.67
N ALA A 215 -5.39 -22.19 4.82
CA ALA A 215 -6.34 -21.99 5.91
C ALA A 215 -6.24 -20.56 6.49
N ASP A 216 -5.03 -20.09 6.77
CA ASP A 216 -4.80 -18.74 7.28
C ASP A 216 -5.28 -17.67 6.28
N LEU A 217 -4.95 -17.84 4.99
CA LEU A 217 -5.39 -16.95 3.90
C LEU A 217 -6.92 -16.93 3.77
N ALA A 218 -7.58 -18.08 3.96
CA ALA A 218 -9.03 -18.18 3.92
C ALA A 218 -9.68 -17.47 5.11
N ALA A 219 -9.12 -17.64 6.31
CA ALA A 219 -9.60 -17.01 7.54
C ALA A 219 -9.58 -15.47 7.47
N VAL A 220 -8.60 -14.89 6.76
CA VAL A 220 -8.49 -13.43 6.55
C VAL A 220 -9.17 -12.95 5.25
N GLY A 221 -9.75 -13.86 4.48
CA GLY A 221 -10.51 -13.56 3.26
C GLY A 221 -9.67 -13.12 2.07
N VAL A 222 -8.43 -13.63 1.95
CA VAL A 222 -7.60 -13.45 0.73
C VAL A 222 -7.96 -14.51 -0.31
N VAL A 223 -8.28 -15.72 0.15
CA VAL A 223 -8.74 -16.81 -0.70
C VAL A 223 -10.16 -17.23 -0.29
N LEU A 224 -10.91 -17.76 -1.25
CA LEU A 224 -12.24 -18.30 -1.07
C LEU A 224 -12.27 -19.72 -1.62
N TRP A 225 -12.99 -20.61 -0.95
CA TRP A 225 -13.27 -21.94 -1.46
C TRP A 225 -14.52 -21.89 -2.35
N ASP A 226 -14.42 -22.35 -3.60
CA ASP A 226 -15.54 -22.36 -4.55
C ASP A 226 -16.37 -23.66 -4.54
N GLY A 227 -16.00 -24.61 -3.68
CA GLY A 227 -16.57 -25.96 -3.64
C GLY A 227 -15.64 -27.04 -4.18
N ALA A 228 -14.67 -26.67 -5.03
CA ALA A 228 -13.69 -27.58 -5.60
C ALA A 228 -12.24 -27.11 -5.41
N ARG A 229 -11.99 -25.80 -5.39
CA ARG A 229 -10.65 -25.20 -5.30
C ARG A 229 -10.64 -23.83 -4.66
N TYR A 230 -9.44 -23.36 -4.31
CA TYR A 230 -9.23 -22.01 -3.79
C TYR A 230 -9.15 -20.98 -4.92
N GLN A 231 -9.84 -19.87 -4.78
CA GLN A 231 -9.76 -18.72 -5.67
C GLN A 231 -9.34 -17.47 -4.89
N LEU A 232 -8.62 -16.55 -5.53
CA LEU A 232 -8.35 -15.26 -4.90
C LEU A 232 -9.61 -14.40 -4.85
N ASP A 233 -9.87 -13.82 -3.68
CA ASP A 233 -10.78 -12.70 -3.58
C ASP A 233 -10.08 -11.43 -4.11
N ARG A 234 -10.11 -11.24 -5.44
CA ARG A 234 -9.55 -10.05 -6.10
C ARG A 234 -10.21 -8.75 -5.60
N ALA A 235 -11.45 -8.82 -5.13
CA ALA A 235 -12.16 -7.68 -4.56
C ALA A 235 -11.70 -7.36 -3.12
N ARG A 236 -10.85 -8.19 -2.50
CA ARG A 236 -10.30 -7.98 -1.15
C ARG A 236 -8.79 -8.17 -1.02
N SER A 237 -8.10 -8.58 -2.09
CA SER A 237 -6.64 -8.67 -2.14
C SER A 237 -6.01 -7.29 -1.91
N VAL A 238 -5.34 -7.12 -0.78
CA VAL A 238 -4.58 -5.92 -0.41
C VAL A 238 -3.10 -6.23 -0.59
N ASP A 239 -2.34 -5.29 -1.17
CA ASP A 239 -0.88 -5.39 -1.24
C ASP A 239 -0.28 -5.11 0.15
N THR A 240 -0.16 -6.16 0.96
CA THR A 240 0.31 -6.10 2.36
C THR A 240 1.82 -5.89 2.46
N SER A 241 2.57 -6.19 1.38
CA SER A 241 4.02 -6.00 1.26
C SER A 241 4.45 -4.55 1.56
N ARG A 242 3.50 -3.60 1.48
CA ARG A 242 3.74 -2.16 1.62
C ARG A 242 3.43 -1.59 3.01
N SER A 243 2.89 -2.37 3.92
CA SER A 243 2.15 -1.84 5.08
C SER A 243 2.91 -1.80 6.41
N GLN A 244 3.96 -2.62 6.61
CA GLN A 244 4.77 -2.57 7.85
C GLN A 244 6.28 -2.79 7.63
N PRO A 245 7.17 -1.95 8.22
CA PRO A 245 8.62 -2.12 8.12
C PRO A 245 9.17 -3.44 8.67
N LEU A 246 8.59 -3.99 9.75
CA LEU A 246 9.03 -5.25 10.37
C LEU A 246 8.62 -6.47 9.55
N ALA A 247 7.37 -6.53 9.08
CA ALA A 247 6.92 -7.55 8.15
C ALA A 247 7.78 -7.53 6.87
N GLN A 248 8.08 -6.34 6.33
CA GLN A 248 8.98 -6.19 5.19
C GLN A 248 10.39 -6.73 5.46
N ARG A 249 10.95 -6.54 6.67
CA ARG A 249 12.27 -7.10 7.02
C ARG A 249 12.23 -8.62 7.05
N SER A 250 11.23 -9.21 7.71
CA SER A 250 11.04 -10.68 7.79
C SER A 250 10.89 -11.29 6.39
N LEU A 251 10.03 -10.69 5.56
CA LEU A 251 9.78 -11.13 4.18
C LEU A 251 11.04 -11.01 3.31
N ARG A 252 11.76 -9.89 3.37
CA ARG A 252 13.04 -9.72 2.64
C ARG A 252 14.06 -10.76 3.09
N ALA A 253 14.17 -11.02 4.40
CA ALA A 253 15.08 -12.02 4.93
C ALA A 253 14.71 -13.42 4.43
N HIS A 254 13.43 -13.80 4.47
CA HIS A 254 12.94 -15.08 3.96
C HIS A 254 13.29 -15.27 2.48
N TRP A 255 12.96 -14.30 1.61
CA TRP A 255 13.25 -14.40 0.18
C TRP A 255 14.74 -14.37 -0.13
N THR A 256 15.54 -13.70 0.71
CA THR A 256 17.00 -13.71 0.60
C THR A 256 17.57 -15.08 0.97
N ASP A 257 17.07 -15.72 2.03
CA ASP A 257 17.50 -17.08 2.40
C ASP A 257 17.11 -18.10 1.32
N GLN A 258 15.95 -17.95 0.69
CA GLN A 258 15.56 -18.76 -0.48
C GLN A 258 16.53 -18.58 -1.65
N ALA A 259 16.94 -17.34 -1.96
CA ALA A 259 17.96 -17.10 -2.98
C ALA A 259 19.31 -17.73 -2.60
N ARG A 260 19.73 -17.60 -1.34
CA ARG A 260 20.96 -18.21 -0.80
C ARG A 260 20.96 -19.73 -0.97
N LYS A 261 19.86 -20.41 -0.62
CA LYS A 261 19.71 -21.87 -0.79
C LYS A 261 19.83 -22.27 -2.26
N ARG A 262 19.14 -21.57 -3.17
CA ARG A 262 19.20 -21.85 -4.61
C ARG A 262 20.59 -21.62 -5.20
N ILE A 263 21.31 -20.59 -4.75
CA ILE A 263 22.71 -20.36 -5.15
C ILE A 263 23.58 -21.54 -4.71
N ALA A 264 23.44 -22.01 -3.46
CA ALA A 264 24.21 -23.13 -2.93
C ALA A 264 23.93 -24.46 -3.65
N GLU A 265 22.67 -24.69 -4.04
CA GLU A 265 22.22 -25.92 -4.70
C GLU A 265 22.37 -25.89 -6.24
N SER A 266 22.96 -24.83 -6.81
CA SER A 266 23.01 -24.59 -8.27
C SER A 266 21.64 -24.64 -8.95
N GLY A 267 20.60 -24.19 -8.25
CA GLY A 267 19.24 -24.12 -8.77
C GLY A 267 19.12 -23.13 -9.93
N PRO A 268 18.07 -23.24 -10.76
CA PRO A 268 17.86 -22.32 -11.87
C PRO A 268 17.61 -20.89 -11.37
N GLY A 269 18.29 -19.91 -11.94
CA GLY A 269 18.12 -18.48 -11.65
C GLY A 269 19.24 -17.61 -12.22
N GLY A 270 18.94 -16.34 -12.46
CA GLY A 270 19.96 -15.34 -12.78
C GLY A 270 20.52 -14.75 -11.49
N PHE A 271 21.61 -15.31 -10.99
CA PHE A 271 22.29 -14.80 -9.80
C PHE A 271 23.52 -14.00 -10.23
N ALA A 272 23.48 -12.69 -10.01
CA ALA A 272 24.58 -11.79 -10.31
C ALA A 272 24.90 -10.95 -9.08
N TYR A 273 26.17 -10.64 -8.88
CA TYR A 273 26.63 -9.69 -7.85
C TYR A 273 27.73 -8.80 -8.42
N LEU A 274 27.82 -7.59 -7.88
CA LEU A 274 28.87 -6.62 -8.20
C LEU A 274 29.30 -5.95 -6.90
N VAL A 275 30.61 -5.96 -6.63
CA VAL A 275 31.23 -5.18 -5.56
C VAL A 275 32.03 -4.07 -6.24
N PHE A 276 31.81 -2.82 -5.83
CA PHE A 276 32.41 -1.64 -6.45
C PHE A 276 32.66 -0.55 -5.42
N SER A 277 33.64 0.31 -5.69
CA SER A 277 33.88 1.55 -4.94
C SER A 277 33.24 2.72 -5.65
N THR A 278 32.68 3.69 -4.92
CA THR A 278 32.02 4.85 -5.50
C THR A 278 31.94 6.01 -4.51
N ASP A 279 31.51 7.19 -4.98
CA ASP A 279 31.20 8.35 -4.13
C ASP A 279 29.71 8.43 -3.78
N GLU A 280 29.35 9.29 -2.83
CA GLU A 280 27.97 9.43 -2.32
C GLU A 280 26.97 9.90 -3.39
N GLN A 281 27.42 10.76 -4.31
CA GLN A 281 26.58 11.26 -5.40
C GLN A 281 26.22 10.13 -6.36
N THR A 282 27.20 9.30 -6.70
CA THR A 282 27.01 8.15 -7.57
C THR A 282 26.19 7.06 -6.87
N LEU A 283 26.40 6.84 -5.57
CA LEU A 283 25.58 5.93 -4.77
C LEU A 283 24.10 6.35 -4.80
N THR A 284 23.82 7.64 -4.59
CA THR A 284 22.46 8.20 -4.70
C THR A 284 21.86 7.97 -6.09
N ALA A 285 22.64 8.18 -7.16
CA ALA A 285 22.18 7.93 -8.53
C ALA A 285 21.87 6.43 -8.79
N ILE A 286 22.63 5.51 -8.20
CA ILE A 286 22.38 4.06 -8.27
C ILE A 286 21.10 3.70 -7.51
N GLU A 287 20.84 4.33 -6.35
CA GLU A 287 19.59 4.14 -5.63
C GLU A 287 18.36 4.55 -6.46
N GLU A 288 18.44 5.67 -7.17
CA GLU A 288 17.39 6.12 -8.10
C GLU A 288 17.20 5.15 -9.26
N LEU A 289 18.29 4.62 -9.83
CA LEU A 289 18.24 3.60 -10.88
C LEU A 289 17.54 2.33 -10.39
N ARG A 290 17.84 1.88 -9.16
CA ARG A 290 17.17 0.72 -8.54
C ARG A 290 15.67 0.96 -8.37
N LEU A 291 15.26 2.16 -7.95
CA LEU A 291 13.84 2.52 -7.85
C LEU A 291 13.16 2.49 -9.23
N ARG A 292 13.83 3.00 -10.27
CA ARG A 292 13.36 2.95 -11.66
C ARG A 292 13.19 1.50 -12.14
N PHE A 293 14.19 0.65 -11.91
CA PHE A 293 14.15 -0.77 -12.24
C PHE A 293 12.90 -1.45 -11.66
N PHE A 294 12.59 -1.26 -10.37
CA PHE A 294 11.38 -1.87 -9.78
C PHE A 294 10.07 -1.31 -10.34
N ARG A 295 10.03 -0.02 -10.72
CA ARG A 295 8.85 0.56 -11.39
C ARG A 295 8.62 -0.10 -12.75
N GLU A 296 9.67 -0.24 -13.56
CA GLU A 296 9.62 -0.88 -14.87
C GLU A 296 9.29 -2.37 -14.76
N LEU A 297 9.91 -3.10 -13.83
CA LEU A 297 9.61 -4.50 -13.55
C LEU A 297 8.13 -4.71 -13.21
N ARG A 298 7.56 -3.87 -12.33
CA ARG A 298 6.13 -3.94 -11.99
C ARG A 298 5.24 -3.66 -13.21
N ALA A 299 5.64 -2.73 -14.08
CA ALA A 299 4.91 -2.45 -15.31
C ALA A 299 4.93 -3.64 -16.28
N LEU A 300 6.08 -4.32 -16.42
CA LEU A 300 6.20 -5.55 -17.21
C LEU A 300 5.34 -6.69 -16.65
N VAL A 301 5.38 -6.91 -15.33
CA VAL A 301 4.54 -7.92 -14.66
C VAL A 301 3.05 -7.63 -14.89
N ALA A 302 2.63 -6.37 -14.73
CA ALA A 302 1.25 -5.97 -14.93
C ALA A 302 0.77 -6.10 -16.40
N ALA A 303 1.69 -6.03 -17.36
CA ALA A 303 1.41 -6.20 -18.79
C ALA A 303 1.45 -7.67 -19.24
N SER A 304 1.82 -8.62 -18.36
CA SER A 304 1.91 -10.03 -18.73
C SER A 304 0.52 -10.58 -19.11
N PRO A 305 0.35 -11.13 -20.33
CA PRO A 305 -0.94 -11.65 -20.77
C PRO A 305 -1.30 -13.00 -20.12
N ARG A 306 -0.29 -13.71 -19.62
CA ARG A 306 -0.41 -15.08 -19.09
C ARG A 306 0.35 -15.21 -17.77
N LEU A 307 -0.20 -16.03 -16.88
CA LEU A 307 0.35 -16.29 -15.55
C LEU A 307 0.78 -17.74 -15.46
N GLU A 308 1.99 -18.03 -15.94
CA GLU A 308 2.52 -19.40 -16.04
C GLU A 308 3.58 -19.71 -14.98
N ARG A 309 4.13 -18.68 -14.33
CA ARG A 309 5.23 -18.82 -13.39
C ARG A 309 5.18 -17.76 -12.29
N VAL A 310 5.50 -18.18 -11.08
CA VAL A 310 5.79 -17.29 -9.95
C VAL A 310 7.30 -17.05 -9.91
N ALA A 311 7.70 -15.78 -9.86
CA ALA A 311 9.09 -15.37 -9.79
C ALA A 311 9.29 -14.33 -8.68
N VAL A 312 10.47 -14.37 -8.06
CA VAL A 312 10.89 -13.40 -7.05
C VAL A 312 12.14 -12.68 -7.56
N ALA A 313 12.13 -11.35 -7.51
CA ALA A 313 13.29 -10.51 -7.84
C ALA A 313 13.86 -9.90 -6.55
N ASN A 314 15.03 -10.38 -6.15
CA ASN A 314 15.78 -9.85 -5.01
C ASN A 314 16.95 -9.01 -5.51
N VAL A 315 16.84 -7.69 -5.39
CA VAL A 315 17.91 -6.74 -5.74
C VAL A 315 18.32 -5.99 -4.48
N GLN A 316 19.55 -6.22 -4.03
CA GLN A 316 20.10 -5.64 -2.81
C GLN A 316 21.23 -4.67 -3.16
N LEU A 317 21.22 -3.53 -2.49
CA LEU A 317 22.28 -2.52 -2.52
C LEU A 317 22.47 -2.08 -1.07
N PHE A 318 23.71 -2.17 -0.58
CA PHE A 318 24.09 -1.78 0.78
C PHE A 318 25.56 -1.39 0.78
N ALA A 319 25.91 -0.40 1.61
CA ALA A 319 27.28 -0.11 1.96
C ALA A 319 27.85 -1.28 2.77
N ILE A 320 29.06 -1.72 2.44
CA ILE A 320 29.75 -2.82 3.13
C ILE A 320 30.70 -2.33 4.22
N ASP A 321 31.07 -1.05 4.15
CA ASP A 321 31.86 -0.37 5.15
C ASP A 321 30.99 0.07 6.33
N VAL A 322 31.61 0.06 7.50
CA VAL A 322 31.10 0.77 8.67
C VAL A 322 31.50 2.22 8.40
N GLY A 323 30.54 3.08 8.06
CA GLY A 323 30.81 4.48 7.68
C GLY A 323 31.75 5.18 8.66
N ALA A 324 32.38 6.29 8.23
CA ALA A 324 33.41 7.00 8.98
C ALA A 324 33.07 7.05 10.47
N ALA A 325 33.94 6.44 11.30
CA ALA A 325 33.84 6.58 12.75
C ALA A 325 33.77 8.08 13.04
N GLU A 326 32.66 8.53 13.61
CA GLU A 326 32.56 9.89 14.13
C GLU A 326 33.70 10.02 15.15
N SER A 327 34.75 10.73 14.75
CA SER A 327 35.82 11.15 15.64
C SER A 327 35.19 12.06 16.68
N ASP A 328 35.26 11.65 17.96
CA ASP A 328 34.91 12.46 19.13
C ASP A 328 35.46 13.91 19.07
#